data_AF-A0A976HJH2-F1
#
_entry.id   AF-A0A976HJH2-F1
#
_cell.length_a   1.000
_cell.length_b   1.000
_cell.length_c   1.000
_cell.angle_alpha   90.00
_cell.angle_beta   90.00
_cell.angle_gamma   90.00
#
_symmetry.space_group_name_H-M   'P 1'
#
loop_
_entity.id
_entity.type
_entity.pdbx_description
1 polymer ?
#
loop_
_entity_poly.entity_id
_entity_poly.type
_entity_poly.pdbx_seq_one_letter_code
_entity_poly.pdbx_strand_id
1 'polypeptide(L)'
;ALDFRRAMAKVDKEFGKDWWFTTWGPSKFAHEGAGKREDWFLKPTDKWHGFGKIESGFNMLDPIKATIVTPGLDINGKFSAQGIPATIVTKYLAEHGVIVEKTGLYSFFVMFTIGITKGRWNSLVTELQQFKMDYDQNQPLWRVMPEFVQSHPQYEKVGLRDLARKIHEAYRKYDVAKVTTEMYLSPMEPAMKPSDAFEHLAHRKVDRVLIDELEGRITAMLVTPYPPGIPLLIPGERFNKTIVQYLKFAQEFNSLLPGFDTDVHGLVMEKHKGEERYFVDCVKV
;
A
#
# COMPACT_ATOMS: atom_id res chain seq x y z
N ALA A 1 -7.83 12.78 -16.58
CA ALA A 1 -8.14 12.48 -15.18
C ALA A 1 -9.64 12.49 -14.89
N LEU A 2 -10.35 13.61 -15.08
CA LEU A 2 -11.81 13.67 -14.85
C LEU A 2 -12.59 12.68 -15.70
N ASP A 3 -12.27 12.57 -16.98
CA ASP A 3 -12.93 11.60 -17.86
C ASP A 3 -12.73 10.15 -17.42
N PHE A 4 -11.54 9.82 -16.91
CA PHE A 4 -11.28 8.51 -16.29
C PHE A 4 -12.17 8.30 -15.06
N ARG A 5 -12.24 9.28 -14.15
CA ARG A 5 -13.11 9.19 -12.96
C ARG A 5 -14.60 9.06 -13.34
N ARG A 6 -15.04 9.76 -14.38
CA ARG A 6 -16.40 9.62 -14.96
C ARG A 6 -16.61 8.23 -15.55
N ALA A 7 -15.64 7.70 -16.29
CA ALA A 7 -15.71 6.36 -16.86
C ALA A 7 -15.80 5.29 -15.77
N MET A 8 -14.94 5.37 -14.74
CA MET A 8 -15.00 4.48 -13.57
C MET A 8 -16.37 4.50 -12.91
N ALA A 9 -16.93 5.70 -12.66
CA ALA A 9 -18.26 5.86 -12.06
C ALA A 9 -19.41 5.44 -13.00
N LYS A 10 -19.23 5.50 -14.31
CA LYS A 10 -20.21 5.01 -15.28
C LYS A 10 -20.23 3.48 -15.28
N VAL A 11 -19.06 2.84 -15.32
CA VAL A 11 -18.93 1.38 -15.26
C VAL A 11 -19.48 0.83 -13.94
N ASP A 12 -19.22 1.52 -12.82
CA ASP A 12 -19.82 1.21 -11.51
C ASP A 12 -21.35 1.13 -11.57
N LYS A 13 -21.98 2.13 -12.21
CA LYS A 13 -23.44 2.17 -12.39
C LYS A 13 -23.95 1.06 -13.31
N GLU A 14 -23.18 0.67 -14.32
CA GLU A 14 -23.55 -0.40 -15.25
C GLU A 14 -23.49 -1.79 -14.58
N PHE A 15 -22.50 -2.03 -13.71
CA PHE A 15 -22.43 -3.26 -12.89
C PHE A 15 -23.46 -3.27 -11.75
N GLY A 16 -23.89 -2.10 -11.28
CA GLY A 16 -25.02 -1.95 -10.36
C GLY A 16 -24.74 -2.50 -8.96
N LYS A 17 -25.20 -3.73 -8.68
CA LYS A 17 -25.00 -4.39 -7.37
C LYS A 17 -23.76 -5.26 -7.32
N ASP A 18 -23.16 -5.55 -8.47
CA ASP A 18 -21.93 -6.33 -8.53
C ASP A 18 -20.73 -5.46 -8.09
N TRP A 19 -19.64 -6.10 -7.67
CA TRP A 19 -18.47 -5.39 -7.19
C TRP A 19 -17.74 -4.68 -8.34
N TRP A 20 -17.25 -3.48 -8.05
CA TRP A 20 -16.39 -2.73 -8.96
C TRP A 20 -15.40 -1.87 -8.17
N PHE A 21 -14.37 -1.41 -8.86
CA PHE A 21 -13.39 -0.46 -8.34
C PHE A 21 -14.00 0.93 -8.22
N THR A 22 -13.73 1.64 -7.12
CA THR A 22 -14.17 3.03 -6.96
C THR A 22 -12.98 3.99 -7.03
N THR A 23 -13.22 5.26 -7.35
CA THR A 23 -12.18 6.28 -7.25
C THR A 23 -12.36 7.07 -5.96
N TRP A 24 -11.33 7.14 -5.13
CA TRP A 24 -11.33 8.00 -3.95
C TRP A 24 -11.49 9.46 -4.37
N GLY A 25 -12.50 10.13 -3.81
CA GLY A 25 -12.88 11.47 -4.18
C GLY A 25 -14.34 11.80 -3.89
N PRO A 26 -14.75 13.04 -4.16
CA PRO A 26 -16.15 13.45 -4.06
C PRO A 26 -17.04 12.64 -5.01
N SER A 27 -18.27 12.34 -4.60
CA SER A 27 -19.24 11.61 -5.43
C SER A 27 -19.95 12.52 -6.45
N LYS A 28 -19.90 13.84 -6.25
CA LYS A 28 -20.50 14.85 -7.11
C LYS A 28 -19.41 15.78 -7.62
N PHE A 29 -19.11 15.68 -8.90
CA PHE A 29 -18.26 16.60 -9.64
C PHE A 29 -18.86 16.81 -11.03
N ALA A 30 -18.50 17.91 -11.70
CA ALA A 30 -19.11 18.31 -12.96
C ALA A 30 -19.19 17.15 -13.99
N HIS A 31 -20.37 16.99 -14.59
CA HIS A 31 -20.62 15.95 -15.60
C HIS A 31 -19.80 16.15 -16.89
N GLU A 32 -19.42 17.40 -17.19
CA GLU A 32 -18.57 17.77 -18.33
C GLU A 32 -17.55 18.86 -17.95
N GLY A 33 -16.53 19.04 -18.80
CA GLY A 33 -15.49 20.06 -18.61
C GLY A 33 -14.53 19.78 -17.46
N ALA A 34 -13.78 20.80 -17.06
CA ALA A 34 -12.72 20.72 -16.05
C ALA A 34 -13.22 20.71 -14.58
N GLY A 35 -14.53 20.83 -14.36
CA GLY A 35 -15.10 20.96 -13.02
C GLY A 35 -14.75 22.27 -12.32
N LYS A 36 -15.20 22.43 -11.08
CA LYS A 36 -14.87 23.57 -10.23
C LYS A 36 -13.88 23.16 -9.15
N ARG A 37 -12.97 24.05 -8.77
CA ARG A 37 -12.00 23.80 -7.68
C ARG A 37 -12.71 23.47 -6.38
N GLU A 38 -13.85 24.13 -6.14
CA GLU A 38 -14.67 24.02 -4.93
C GLU A 38 -15.19 22.60 -4.69
N ASP A 39 -15.34 21.82 -5.76
CA ASP A 39 -15.81 20.43 -5.70
C ASP A 39 -14.76 19.49 -5.07
N TRP A 40 -13.49 19.91 -5.03
CA TRP A 40 -12.35 19.08 -4.61
C TRP A 40 -11.84 19.40 -3.21
N PHE A 41 -12.36 20.43 -2.55
CA PHE A 41 -12.01 20.69 -1.16
C PHE A 41 -12.57 19.59 -0.25
N LEU A 42 -11.75 19.19 0.73
CA LEU A 42 -12.18 18.27 1.77
C LEU A 42 -13.00 19.06 2.79
N LYS A 43 -14.30 18.78 2.85
CA LYS A 43 -15.22 19.45 3.77
C LYS A 43 -15.37 18.63 5.04
N PRO A 44 -15.40 19.24 6.23
CA PRO A 44 -15.56 18.50 7.49
C PRO A 44 -16.81 17.59 7.55
N THR A 45 -17.83 17.87 6.74
CA THR A 45 -19.07 17.10 6.63
C THR A 45 -18.95 15.87 5.71
N ASP A 46 -17.92 15.81 4.88
CA ASP A 46 -17.76 14.76 3.89
C ASP A 46 -17.20 13.49 4.52
N LYS A 47 -17.85 12.36 4.26
CA LYS A 47 -17.41 11.06 4.78
C LYS A 47 -16.45 10.32 3.86
N TRP A 48 -16.34 10.74 2.60
CA TRP A 48 -15.59 10.01 1.57
C TRP A 48 -14.07 10.06 1.77
N HIS A 49 -13.57 11.03 2.52
CA HIS A 49 -12.12 11.22 2.70
C HIS A 49 -11.54 10.51 3.92
N GLY A 50 -12.36 10.09 4.89
CA GLY A 50 -11.92 9.27 6.04
C GLY A 50 -11.12 9.99 7.11
N PHE A 51 -10.64 11.21 6.85
CA PHE A 51 -10.05 12.05 7.87
C PHE A 51 -11.06 12.42 8.97
N GLY A 52 -10.57 12.52 10.21
CA GLY A 52 -11.34 12.96 11.37
C GLY A 52 -11.65 14.46 11.32
N LYS A 53 -11.37 15.19 12.41
CA LYS A 53 -11.58 16.64 12.43
C LYS A 53 -10.56 17.33 11.53
N ILE A 54 -11.05 17.95 10.45
CA ILE A 54 -10.24 18.73 9.51
C ILE A 54 -10.72 20.19 9.49
N GLU A 55 -9.80 21.11 9.18
CA GLU A 55 -10.12 22.52 8.97
C GLU A 55 -10.70 22.75 7.57
N SER A 56 -11.72 23.60 7.47
CA SER A 56 -12.36 23.85 6.17
C SER A 56 -11.49 24.72 5.28
N GLY A 57 -11.45 24.43 3.98
CA GLY A 57 -10.67 25.21 3.01
C GLY A 57 -9.16 25.01 3.08
N PHE A 58 -8.67 24.13 3.97
CA PHE A 58 -7.24 23.87 4.14
C PHE A 58 -6.70 22.86 3.12
N ASN A 59 -7.39 21.72 2.95
CA ASN A 59 -6.97 20.64 2.05
C ASN A 59 -7.90 20.49 0.84
N MET A 60 -7.32 20.14 -0.31
CA MET A 60 -8.06 19.75 -1.51
C MET A 60 -7.47 18.48 -2.14
N LEU A 61 -8.31 17.68 -2.77
CA LEU A 61 -7.87 16.54 -3.59
C LEU A 61 -7.48 17.03 -4.98
N ASP A 62 -6.25 16.78 -5.38
CA ASP A 62 -5.82 17.04 -6.75
C ASP A 62 -6.54 16.10 -7.74
N PRO A 63 -7.33 16.61 -8.71
CA PRO A 63 -8.07 15.77 -9.65
C PRO A 63 -7.20 14.85 -10.50
N ILE A 64 -5.95 15.25 -10.81
CA ILE A 64 -5.02 14.45 -11.64
C ILE A 64 -4.37 13.31 -10.87
N LYS A 65 -4.49 13.33 -9.55
CA LYS A 65 -4.04 12.28 -8.64
C LYS A 65 -5.23 11.34 -8.39
N ALA A 66 -5.31 10.26 -9.16
CA ALA A 66 -6.42 9.31 -9.04
C ALA A 66 -6.03 8.11 -8.19
N THR A 67 -6.66 8.00 -7.02
CA THR A 67 -6.56 6.80 -6.18
C THR A 67 -7.75 5.89 -6.48
N ILE A 68 -7.49 4.68 -6.94
CA ILE A 68 -8.47 3.62 -7.13
C ILE A 68 -8.54 2.84 -5.82
N VAL A 69 -9.75 2.55 -5.34
CA VAL A 69 -10.03 1.80 -4.12
C VAL A 69 -10.62 0.45 -4.51
N THR A 70 -10.06 -0.62 -3.94
CA THR A 70 -10.49 -2.00 -4.14
C THR A 70 -11.42 -2.43 -2.99
N PRO A 71 -12.36 -3.37 -3.24
CA PRO A 71 -13.21 -3.88 -2.17
C PRO A 71 -12.40 -4.57 -1.06
N GLY A 72 -12.82 -4.43 0.20
CA GLY A 72 -12.28 -5.26 1.29
C GLY A 72 -11.94 -4.51 2.58
N LEU A 73 -11.72 -3.20 2.51
CA LEU A 73 -11.48 -2.34 3.67
C LEU A 73 -12.35 -1.09 3.54
N ASP A 74 -13.18 -0.82 4.55
CA ASP A 74 -13.96 0.41 4.58
C ASP A 74 -13.10 1.59 5.04
N ILE A 75 -13.65 2.79 4.90
CA ILE A 75 -12.94 4.02 5.25
C ILE A 75 -12.72 4.22 6.75
N ASN A 76 -13.41 3.44 7.59
CA ASN A 76 -13.23 3.43 9.04
C ASN A 76 -12.17 2.41 9.48
N GLY A 77 -11.51 1.72 8.53
CA GLY A 77 -10.50 0.71 8.80
C GLY A 77 -11.08 -0.68 9.11
N LYS A 78 -12.37 -0.92 8.85
CA LYS A 78 -12.99 -2.23 9.09
C LYS A 78 -12.91 -3.12 7.86
N PHE A 79 -12.35 -4.31 8.04
CA PHE A 79 -12.33 -5.34 7.00
C PHE A 79 -13.72 -5.90 6.71
N SER A 80 -14.02 -6.06 5.42
CA SER A 80 -15.17 -6.81 4.94
C SER A 80 -14.94 -8.32 5.04
N ALA A 81 -15.97 -9.13 4.81
CA ALA A 81 -15.83 -10.59 4.78
C ALA A 81 -15.07 -11.10 3.54
N GLN A 82 -15.19 -10.36 2.44
CA GLN A 82 -14.46 -10.59 1.19
C GLN A 82 -13.72 -9.31 0.82
N GLY A 83 -12.60 -9.46 0.14
CA GLY A 83 -11.80 -8.34 -0.32
C GLY A 83 -10.79 -8.72 -1.39
N ILE A 84 -10.34 -7.70 -2.10
CA ILE A 84 -9.37 -7.77 -3.17
C ILE A 84 -8.22 -6.84 -2.78
N PRO A 85 -7.16 -7.35 -2.15
CA PRO A 85 -5.98 -6.56 -1.83
C PRO A 85 -5.42 -5.85 -3.07
N ALA A 86 -5.08 -4.57 -2.98
CA ALA A 86 -4.62 -3.81 -4.14
C ALA A 86 -3.32 -4.37 -4.73
N THR A 87 -2.50 -5.03 -3.92
CA THR A 87 -1.25 -5.68 -4.33
C THR A 87 -1.45 -6.74 -5.42
N ILE A 88 -2.53 -7.53 -5.38
CA ILE A 88 -2.82 -8.51 -6.44
C ILE A 88 -3.23 -7.82 -7.75
N VAL A 89 -4.01 -6.74 -7.63
CA VAL A 89 -4.46 -5.96 -8.79
C VAL A 89 -3.26 -5.30 -9.46
N THR A 90 -2.34 -4.71 -8.69
CA THR A 90 -1.19 -4.02 -9.28
C THR A 90 -0.16 -4.97 -9.89
N LYS A 91 -0.02 -6.19 -9.38
CA LYS A 91 0.81 -7.22 -10.03
C LYS A 91 0.20 -7.70 -11.34
N TYR A 92 -1.11 -7.93 -11.34
CA TYR A 92 -1.84 -8.25 -12.57
C TYR A 92 -1.65 -7.13 -13.60
N LEU A 93 -1.89 -5.88 -13.21
CA LEU A 93 -1.74 -4.72 -14.09
C LEU A 93 -0.31 -4.59 -14.65
N ALA A 94 0.72 -4.90 -13.84
CA ALA A 94 2.10 -4.84 -14.30
C ALA A 94 2.39 -5.81 -15.45
N GLU A 95 1.90 -7.06 -15.38
CA GLU A 95 2.02 -8.03 -16.49
C GLU A 95 1.20 -7.64 -17.73
N HIS A 96 0.18 -6.79 -17.55
CA HIS A 96 -0.64 -6.22 -18.64
C HIS A 96 -0.14 -4.84 -19.10
N GLY A 97 1.11 -4.48 -18.78
CA GLY A 97 1.77 -3.27 -19.27
C GLY A 97 1.33 -1.97 -18.57
N VAL A 98 0.67 -2.07 -17.42
CA VAL A 98 0.22 -0.92 -16.62
C VAL A 98 1.00 -0.88 -15.30
N ILE A 99 1.96 0.03 -15.24
CA ILE A 99 2.73 0.28 -14.01
C ILE A 99 1.99 1.29 -13.13
N VAL A 100 1.83 0.91 -11.87
CA VAL A 100 1.14 1.70 -10.85
C VAL A 100 2.17 2.43 -10.00
N GLU A 101 1.91 3.69 -9.70
CA GLU A 101 2.87 4.57 -9.01
C GLU A 101 3.02 4.21 -7.53
N LYS A 102 1.90 4.00 -6.83
CA LYS A 102 1.91 3.66 -5.40
C LYS A 102 0.77 2.70 -5.07
N THR A 103 1.10 1.64 -4.34
CA THR A 103 0.15 0.63 -3.89
C THR A 103 0.04 0.65 -2.37
N GLY A 104 -1.18 0.74 -1.86
CA GLY A 104 -1.53 0.54 -0.46
C GLY A 104 -2.19 -0.83 -0.24
N LEU A 105 -2.84 -1.02 0.91
CA LEU A 105 -3.52 -2.30 1.22
C LEU A 105 -4.73 -2.57 0.31
N TYR A 106 -5.62 -1.59 0.16
CA TYR A 106 -6.87 -1.67 -0.65
C TYR A 106 -7.05 -0.46 -1.56
N SER A 107 -5.95 0.20 -1.90
CA SER A 107 -5.98 1.31 -2.82
C SER A 107 -4.68 1.39 -3.58
N PHE A 108 -4.74 1.86 -4.81
CA PHE A 108 -3.55 2.15 -5.58
C PHE A 108 -3.70 3.44 -6.36
N PHE A 109 -2.58 4.06 -6.66
CA PHE A 109 -2.48 5.43 -7.12
C PHE A 109 -1.97 5.48 -8.55
N VAL A 110 -2.69 6.20 -9.41
CA VAL A 110 -2.26 6.52 -10.78
C VAL A 110 -2.19 8.04 -10.97
N MET A 111 -1.12 8.49 -11.61
CA MET A 111 -0.90 9.91 -11.87
C MET A 111 -1.21 10.25 -13.33
N PHE A 112 -2.10 11.20 -13.55
CA PHE A 112 -2.39 11.73 -14.89
C PHE A 112 -1.45 12.88 -15.22
N THR A 113 -0.31 12.56 -15.84
CA THR A 113 0.62 13.55 -16.38
C THR A 113 0.18 14.03 -17.77
N ILE A 114 0.81 15.09 -18.28
CA ILE A 114 0.52 15.65 -19.62
C ILE A 114 0.71 14.61 -20.74
N GLY A 115 1.58 13.61 -20.53
CA GLY A 115 1.82 12.52 -21.48
C GLY A 115 0.72 11.44 -21.50
N ILE A 116 -0.23 11.45 -20.56
CA ILE A 116 -1.32 10.46 -20.51
C ILE A 116 -2.43 10.87 -21.46
N THR A 117 -2.50 10.18 -22.60
CA THR A 117 -3.51 10.39 -23.63
C THR A 117 -4.83 9.69 -23.27
N LYS A 118 -5.90 10.02 -24.03
CA LYS A 118 -7.20 9.35 -23.89
C LYS A 118 -7.13 7.84 -24.08
N GLY A 119 -6.28 7.38 -25.00
CA GLY A 119 -6.07 5.95 -25.24
C GLY A 119 -5.52 5.23 -24.02
N ARG A 120 -4.52 5.80 -23.34
CA ARG A 120 -3.86 5.14 -22.19
C ARG A 120 -4.80 4.92 -21.00
N TRP A 121 -5.63 5.90 -20.65
CA TRP A 121 -6.55 5.70 -19.52
C TRP A 121 -7.72 4.79 -19.87
N ASN A 122 -8.16 4.77 -21.14
CA ASN A 122 -9.13 3.78 -21.61
C ASN A 122 -8.57 2.36 -21.46
N SER A 123 -7.31 2.13 -21.85
CA SER A 123 -6.64 0.84 -21.65
C SER A 123 -6.67 0.43 -20.19
N LEU A 124 -6.35 1.32 -19.25
CA LEU A 124 -6.45 1.01 -17.81
C LEU A 124 -7.87 0.59 -17.39
N VAL A 125 -8.93 1.26 -17.87
CA VAL A 125 -10.31 0.85 -17.56
C VAL A 125 -10.61 -0.54 -18.12
N THR A 126 -10.18 -0.83 -19.35
CA THR A 126 -10.30 -2.15 -19.96
C THR A 126 -9.58 -3.23 -19.15
N GLU A 127 -8.34 -2.98 -18.73
CA GLU A 127 -7.58 -3.94 -17.90
C GLU A 127 -8.26 -4.19 -16.55
N LEU A 128 -8.89 -3.18 -15.95
CA LEU A 128 -9.66 -3.36 -14.72
C LEU A 128 -10.93 -4.21 -14.95
N GLN A 129 -11.59 -4.05 -16.10
CA GLN A 129 -12.74 -4.90 -16.48
C GLN A 129 -12.29 -6.34 -16.75
N GLN A 130 -11.16 -6.52 -17.41
CA GLN A 130 -10.57 -7.84 -17.67
C GLN A 130 -10.15 -8.52 -16.37
N PHE A 131 -9.48 -7.80 -15.46
CA PHE A 131 -9.18 -8.29 -14.10
C PHE A 131 -10.44 -8.77 -13.38
N LYS A 132 -11.52 -7.98 -13.42
CA LYS A 132 -12.80 -8.36 -12.80
C LYS A 132 -13.33 -9.67 -13.38
N MET A 133 -13.35 -9.80 -14.71
CA MET A 133 -13.80 -11.03 -15.36
C MET A 133 -12.95 -12.24 -14.96
N ASP A 134 -11.63 -12.09 -14.97
CA ASP A 134 -10.69 -13.16 -14.60
C ASP A 134 -10.82 -13.54 -13.11
N TYR A 135 -11.06 -12.56 -12.25
CA TYR A 135 -11.32 -12.76 -10.84
C TYR A 135 -12.65 -13.52 -10.61
N ASP A 136 -13.72 -13.10 -11.26
CA ASP A 136 -15.04 -13.71 -11.11
C ASP A 136 -15.07 -15.16 -11.62
N GLN A 137 -14.35 -15.43 -12.71
CA GLN A 137 -14.16 -16.77 -13.27
C GLN A 137 -13.10 -17.60 -12.50
N ASN A 138 -12.39 -16.99 -11.55
CA ASN A 138 -11.27 -17.59 -10.83
C ASN A 138 -10.24 -18.22 -11.79
N GLN A 139 -9.85 -17.47 -12.81
CA GLN A 139 -8.87 -17.94 -13.80
C GLN A 139 -7.57 -18.37 -13.11
N PRO A 140 -6.92 -19.45 -13.57
CA PRO A 140 -5.70 -19.94 -12.96
C PRO A 140 -4.56 -18.94 -13.17
N LEU A 141 -3.73 -18.75 -12.15
CA LEU A 141 -2.69 -17.73 -12.15
C LEU A 141 -1.67 -17.90 -13.27
N TRP A 142 -1.32 -19.13 -13.66
CA TRP A 142 -0.38 -19.36 -14.76
C TRP A 142 -0.87 -18.80 -16.11
N ARG A 143 -2.19 -18.59 -16.25
CA ARG A 143 -2.82 -18.03 -17.46
C ARG A 143 -2.82 -16.51 -17.44
N VAL A 144 -3.10 -15.90 -16.29
CA VAL A 144 -3.33 -14.46 -16.16
C VAL A 144 -2.14 -13.68 -15.60
N MET A 145 -1.24 -14.36 -14.90
CA MET A 145 0.00 -13.81 -14.34
C MET A 145 1.16 -14.83 -14.48
N PRO A 146 1.53 -15.23 -15.72
CA PRO A 146 2.55 -16.24 -15.96
C PRO A 146 3.94 -15.88 -15.38
N GLU A 147 4.36 -14.61 -15.44
CA GLU A 147 5.68 -14.19 -14.96
C GLU A 147 5.76 -14.27 -13.43
N PHE A 148 4.68 -13.90 -12.74
CA PHE A 148 4.54 -14.08 -11.30
C PHE A 148 4.64 -15.55 -10.90
N VAL A 149 3.94 -16.44 -11.61
CA VAL A 149 3.97 -17.89 -11.33
C VAL A 149 5.34 -18.50 -11.62
N GLN A 150 6.05 -18.04 -12.66
CA GLN A 150 7.42 -18.49 -12.92
C GLN A 150 8.36 -18.17 -11.75
N SER A 151 8.19 -16.99 -11.16
CA SER A 151 8.98 -16.55 -10.00
C SER A 151 8.52 -17.21 -8.69
N HIS A 152 7.26 -17.62 -8.62
CA HIS A 152 6.63 -18.21 -7.43
C HIS A 152 5.81 -19.47 -7.81
N PRO A 153 6.49 -20.59 -8.15
CA PRO A 153 5.82 -21.79 -8.69
C PRO A 153 4.77 -22.41 -7.75
N GLN A 154 4.85 -22.14 -6.44
CA GLN A 154 3.84 -22.58 -5.47
C GLN A 154 2.41 -22.10 -5.78
N TYR A 155 2.25 -21.07 -6.62
CA TYR A 155 0.96 -20.52 -7.01
C TYR A 155 0.43 -21.07 -8.35
N GLU A 156 1.14 -21.99 -9.01
CA GLU A 156 0.74 -22.51 -10.33
C GLU A 156 -0.69 -23.07 -10.35
N LYS A 157 -1.11 -23.79 -9.31
CA LYS A 157 -2.44 -24.40 -9.22
C LYS A 157 -3.49 -23.53 -8.51
N VAL A 158 -3.18 -22.26 -8.25
CA VAL A 158 -4.06 -21.34 -7.52
C VAL A 158 -4.80 -20.45 -8.52
N GLY A 159 -6.08 -20.19 -8.25
CA GLY A 159 -6.88 -19.23 -9.03
C GLY A 159 -6.72 -17.79 -8.51
N LEU A 160 -6.98 -16.81 -9.38
CA LEU A 160 -6.81 -15.39 -9.06
C LEU A 160 -7.65 -14.96 -7.83
N ARG A 161 -8.90 -15.42 -7.73
CA ARG A 161 -9.79 -15.12 -6.59
C ARG A 161 -9.34 -15.84 -5.32
N ASP A 162 -8.85 -17.07 -5.43
CA ASP A 162 -8.35 -17.83 -4.28
C ASP A 162 -7.11 -17.18 -3.67
N LEU A 163 -6.18 -16.69 -4.50
CA LEU A 163 -5.02 -15.96 -4.02
C LEU A 163 -5.41 -14.63 -3.36
N ALA A 164 -6.31 -13.86 -3.97
CA ALA A 164 -6.81 -12.62 -3.38
C ALA A 164 -7.47 -12.86 -2.01
N ARG A 165 -8.27 -13.94 -1.90
CA ARG A 165 -8.90 -14.35 -0.64
C ARG A 165 -7.85 -14.73 0.40
N LYS A 166 -6.82 -15.51 0.04
CA LYS A 166 -5.72 -15.88 0.96
C LYS A 166 -5.01 -14.64 1.52
N ILE A 167 -4.72 -13.65 0.68
CA ILE A 167 -4.08 -12.40 1.10
C ILE A 167 -5.03 -11.58 1.99
N HIS A 168 -6.32 -11.47 1.61
CA HIS A 168 -7.33 -10.76 2.39
C HIS A 168 -7.53 -11.37 3.78
N GLU A 169 -7.60 -12.70 3.88
CA GLU A 169 -7.71 -13.42 5.15
C GLU A 169 -6.50 -13.17 6.05
N ALA A 170 -5.28 -13.12 5.47
CA ALA A 170 -4.09 -12.75 6.22
C ALA A 170 -4.16 -11.30 6.73
N TYR A 171 -4.49 -10.33 5.87
CA TYR A 171 -4.64 -8.93 6.29
C TYR A 171 -5.68 -8.76 7.41
N ARG A 172 -6.78 -9.50 7.35
CA ARG A 172 -7.84 -9.47 8.36
C ARG A 172 -7.42 -10.16 9.66
N LYS A 173 -6.74 -11.30 9.59
CA LYS A 173 -6.26 -12.06 10.77
C LYS A 173 -5.33 -11.21 11.63
N TYR A 174 -4.46 -10.44 10.98
CA TYR A 174 -3.44 -9.64 11.66
C TYR A 174 -3.83 -8.16 11.83
N ASP A 175 -5.03 -7.77 11.41
CA ASP A 175 -5.55 -6.40 11.47
C ASP A 175 -4.52 -5.33 11.04
N VAL A 176 -3.93 -5.55 9.86
CA VAL A 176 -2.77 -4.78 9.38
C VAL A 176 -3.03 -3.28 9.36
N ALA A 177 -4.26 -2.88 9.03
CA ALA A 177 -4.66 -1.46 9.02
C ALA A 177 -4.52 -0.81 10.40
N LYS A 178 -4.92 -1.53 11.46
CA LYS A 178 -4.82 -1.05 12.84
C LYS A 178 -3.38 -1.03 13.32
N VAL A 179 -2.63 -2.11 13.10
CA VAL A 179 -1.23 -2.21 13.54
C VAL A 179 -0.39 -1.10 12.91
N THR A 180 -0.55 -0.85 11.60
CA THR A 180 0.16 0.26 10.93
C THR A 180 -0.22 1.62 11.55
N THR A 181 -1.50 1.84 11.89
CA THR A 181 -1.95 3.09 12.51
C THR A 181 -1.36 3.28 13.91
N GLU A 182 -1.43 2.26 14.76
CA GLU A 182 -0.89 2.29 16.12
C GLU A 182 0.62 2.52 16.13
N MET A 183 1.34 1.93 15.17
CA MET A 183 2.77 2.17 14.99
C MET A 183 3.09 3.65 14.72
N TYR A 184 2.40 4.32 13.79
CA TYR A 184 2.64 5.74 13.50
C TYR A 184 2.16 6.70 14.58
N LEU A 185 1.23 6.27 15.44
CA LEU A 185 0.80 7.02 16.61
C LEU A 185 1.65 6.75 17.86
N SER A 186 2.59 5.81 17.79
CA SER A 186 3.49 5.50 18.88
C SER A 186 4.48 6.67 19.13
N PRO A 187 4.92 6.89 20.38
CA PRO A 187 5.84 7.97 20.68
C PRO A 187 7.22 7.70 20.04
N MET A 188 7.69 8.69 19.29
CA MET A 188 9.04 8.70 18.71
C MET A 188 9.97 9.49 19.64
N GLU A 189 11.06 8.86 20.08
CA GLU A 189 12.05 9.48 20.96
C GLU A 189 13.30 9.88 20.14
N PRO A 190 13.53 11.18 19.91
CA PRO A 190 14.76 11.65 19.29
C PRO A 190 15.91 11.60 20.32
N ALA A 191 16.77 10.59 20.24
CA ALA A 191 17.89 10.40 21.15
C ALA A 191 19.12 11.24 20.77
N MET A 192 19.30 11.52 19.48
CA MET A 192 20.36 12.39 18.96
C MET A 192 19.94 13.04 17.64
N LYS A 193 20.72 14.01 17.14
CA LYS A 193 20.42 14.63 15.86
C LYS A 193 20.69 13.65 14.72
N PRO A 194 19.95 13.74 13.60
CA PRO A 194 20.23 12.94 12.41
C PRO A 194 21.65 13.12 11.85
N SER A 195 22.24 14.32 12.00
CA SER A 195 23.64 14.59 11.64
C SER A 195 24.61 13.72 12.44
N ASP A 196 24.35 13.56 13.73
CA ASP A 196 25.24 12.86 14.65
C ASP A 196 25.12 11.35 14.41
N ALA A 197 23.88 10.85 14.22
CA ALA A 197 23.64 9.47 13.82
C ALA A 197 24.33 9.14 12.47
N PHE A 198 24.30 10.06 11.51
CA PHE A 198 25.01 9.91 10.25
C PHE A 198 26.54 9.93 10.43
N GLU A 199 27.08 10.76 11.31
CA GLU A 199 28.52 10.76 11.66
C GLU A 199 28.94 9.39 12.22
N HIS A 200 28.14 8.80 13.12
CA HIS A 200 28.36 7.45 13.61
C HIS A 200 28.41 6.42 12.48
N LEU A 201 27.47 6.48 11.52
CA LEU A 201 27.46 5.61 10.34
C LEU A 201 28.72 5.80 9.48
N ALA A 202 29.09 7.05 9.18
CA ALA A 202 30.26 7.40 8.36
C ALA A 202 31.58 6.89 8.97
N HIS A 203 31.69 6.93 10.30
CA HIS A 203 32.86 6.43 11.03
C HIS A 203 32.78 4.95 11.41
N ARG A 204 31.81 4.18 10.86
CA ARG A 204 31.59 2.75 11.16
C ARG A 204 31.42 2.47 12.66
N LYS A 205 30.82 3.42 13.38
CA LYS A 205 30.42 3.30 14.79
C LYS A 205 28.96 2.86 14.90
N VAL A 206 28.61 1.84 14.12
CA VAL A 206 27.27 1.24 14.08
C VAL A 206 27.39 -0.27 14.27
N ASP A 207 26.40 -0.86 14.93
CA ASP A 207 26.24 -2.30 15.03
C ASP A 207 25.03 -2.74 14.22
N ARG A 208 25.14 -3.92 13.60
CA ARG A 208 24.00 -4.58 12.98
C ARG A 208 23.22 -5.34 14.06
N VAL A 209 21.99 -4.93 14.31
CA VAL A 209 21.18 -5.43 15.42
C VAL A 209 20.01 -6.25 14.91
N LEU A 210 19.79 -7.43 15.51
CA LEU A 210 18.64 -8.29 15.22
C LEU A 210 17.33 -7.63 15.62
N ILE A 211 16.23 -7.92 14.92
CA ILE A 211 14.89 -7.39 15.26
C ILE A 211 14.57 -7.56 16.76
N ASP A 212 14.89 -8.71 17.34
CA ASP A 212 14.60 -9.00 18.76
C ASP A 212 15.33 -8.10 19.76
N GLU A 213 16.43 -7.48 19.34
CA GLU A 213 17.32 -6.67 20.18
C GLU A 213 17.23 -5.17 19.84
N LEU A 214 16.29 -4.77 18.97
CA LEU A 214 16.16 -3.38 18.54
C LEU A 214 15.59 -2.47 19.61
N GLU A 215 14.76 -2.97 20.53
CA GLU A 215 14.09 -2.13 21.52
C GLU A 215 15.12 -1.32 22.34
N GLY A 216 14.98 0.00 22.33
CA GLY A 216 15.91 0.91 23.00
C GLY A 216 17.14 1.29 22.19
N ARG A 217 17.41 0.68 21.03
CA ARG A 217 18.52 1.06 20.14
C ARG A 217 18.20 2.31 19.34
N ILE A 218 19.24 3.02 18.91
CA ILE A 218 19.14 4.24 18.12
C ILE A 218 19.40 3.89 16.66
N THR A 219 18.45 4.14 15.76
CA THR A 219 18.65 3.80 14.34
C THR A 219 19.72 4.70 13.71
N ALA A 220 20.62 4.12 12.91
CA ALA A 220 21.56 4.86 12.08
C ALA A 220 21.04 5.07 10.65
N MET A 221 19.89 4.47 10.32
CA MET A 221 19.28 4.51 8.99
C MET A 221 17.82 4.98 9.05
N LEU A 222 17.31 5.42 7.90
CA LEU A 222 15.88 5.61 7.72
C LEU A 222 15.18 4.25 7.71
N VAL A 223 14.15 4.10 8.53
CA VAL A 223 13.26 2.93 8.51
C VAL A 223 11.95 3.36 7.87
N THR A 224 11.60 2.78 6.72
CA THR A 224 10.43 3.20 5.92
C THR A 224 9.63 1.98 5.45
N PRO A 225 8.55 1.60 6.16
CA PRO A 225 7.66 0.52 5.75
C PRO A 225 6.77 0.89 4.56
N TYR A 226 6.52 -0.07 3.67
CA TYR A 226 5.59 0.02 2.53
C TYR A 226 4.50 -1.05 2.64
N PRO A 227 3.22 -0.66 2.75
CA PRO A 227 2.69 0.71 2.93
C PRO A 227 2.88 1.25 4.36
N PRO A 228 2.78 2.58 4.59
CA PRO A 228 2.38 3.63 3.65
C PRO A 228 3.52 4.32 2.88
N GLY A 229 4.78 3.93 3.10
CA GLY A 229 5.93 4.52 2.41
C GLY A 229 6.28 5.92 2.89
N ILE A 230 6.08 6.20 4.19
CA ILE A 230 6.58 7.41 4.86
C ILE A 230 7.61 6.98 5.90
N PRO A 231 8.65 7.79 6.18
CA PRO A 231 9.63 7.43 7.21
C PRO A 231 8.95 7.15 8.55
N LEU A 232 9.18 5.96 9.08
CA LEU A 232 8.74 5.56 10.41
C LEU A 232 9.74 6.03 11.47
N LEU A 233 11.04 5.80 11.21
CA LEU A 233 12.13 6.29 12.03
C LEU A 233 13.15 7.04 11.19
N ILE A 234 13.62 8.16 11.74
CA ILE A 234 14.70 8.99 11.22
C ILE A 234 15.99 8.61 11.98
N PRO A 235 17.17 8.65 11.32
CA PRO A 235 18.46 8.48 12.01
C PRO A 235 18.54 9.31 13.29
N GLY A 236 18.92 8.67 14.39
CA GLY A 236 18.99 9.29 15.71
C GLY A 236 17.76 9.07 16.60
N GLU A 237 16.67 8.51 16.07
CA GLU A 237 15.49 8.12 16.86
C GLU A 237 15.64 6.71 17.45
N ARG A 238 14.97 6.48 18.58
CA ARG A 238 15.01 5.23 19.33
C ARG A 238 13.86 4.30 18.94
N PHE A 239 14.17 3.02 18.77
CA PHE A 239 13.15 1.98 18.61
C PHE A 239 12.36 1.79 19.90
N ASN A 240 11.03 1.88 19.79
CA ASN A 240 10.11 1.51 20.86
C ASN A 240 9.54 0.09 20.64
N LYS A 241 8.89 -0.45 21.68
CA LYS A 241 8.29 -1.78 21.66
C LYS A 241 7.27 -1.98 20.52
N THR A 242 6.44 -0.98 20.23
CA THR A 242 5.39 -1.05 19.20
C THR A 242 6.00 -1.19 17.80
N ILE A 243 7.05 -0.42 17.51
CA ILE A 243 7.79 -0.50 16.24
C ILE A 243 8.44 -1.87 16.08
N VAL A 244 9.10 -2.37 17.12
CA VAL A 244 9.72 -3.70 17.09
C VAL A 244 8.68 -4.80 16.86
N GLN A 245 7.53 -4.72 17.52
CA GLN A 245 6.41 -5.65 17.29
C GLN A 245 5.90 -5.60 15.84
N TYR A 246 5.80 -4.41 15.25
CA TYR A 246 5.42 -4.28 13.84
C TYR A 246 6.47 -4.93 12.91
N LEU A 247 7.76 -4.73 13.15
CA LEU A 247 8.81 -5.32 12.31
C LEU A 247 8.81 -6.84 12.38
N LYS A 248 8.59 -7.42 13.57
CA LYS A 248 8.39 -8.88 13.75
C LYS A 248 7.16 -9.37 12.99
N PHE A 249 6.07 -8.60 13.06
CA PHE A 249 4.85 -8.91 12.32
C PHE A 249 5.11 -8.90 10.80
N ALA A 250 5.81 -7.89 10.28
CA ALA A 250 6.17 -7.82 8.86
C ALA A 250 7.01 -9.03 8.42
N GLN A 251 7.98 -9.45 9.25
CA GLN A 251 8.75 -10.67 9.01
C GLN A 251 7.87 -11.92 8.91
N GLU A 252 6.99 -12.16 9.91
CA GLU A 252 6.09 -13.33 9.91
C GLU A 252 5.15 -13.29 8.69
N PHE A 253 4.64 -12.11 8.35
CA PHE A 253 3.74 -11.93 7.22
C PHE A 253 4.41 -12.28 5.88
N ASN A 254 5.66 -11.85 5.68
CA ASN A 254 6.42 -12.11 4.45
C ASN A 254 6.65 -13.61 4.22
N SER A 255 6.92 -14.37 5.29
CA SER A 255 7.05 -15.83 5.19
C SER A 255 5.76 -16.55 4.77
N LEU A 256 4.58 -15.98 5.02
CA LEU A 256 3.29 -16.61 4.70
C LEU A 256 2.85 -16.44 3.24
N LEU A 257 3.25 -15.33 2.62
CA LEU A 257 2.80 -14.91 1.29
C LEU A 257 3.97 -14.46 0.41
N PRO A 258 4.85 -15.39 -0.02
CA PRO A 258 5.99 -15.04 -0.86
C PRO A 258 5.55 -14.28 -2.12
N GLY A 259 6.22 -13.17 -2.40
CA GLY A 259 5.90 -12.30 -3.53
C GLY A 259 4.88 -11.21 -3.20
N PHE A 260 4.24 -11.24 -2.03
CA PHE A 260 3.37 -10.17 -1.51
C PHE A 260 3.95 -9.54 -0.23
N ASP A 261 5.27 -9.53 -0.15
CA ASP A 261 6.02 -9.09 1.00
C ASP A 261 5.76 -7.61 1.33
N THR A 262 5.70 -7.32 2.62
CA THR A 262 5.81 -5.97 3.16
C THR A 262 7.28 -5.57 3.08
N ASP A 263 7.57 -4.58 2.24
CA ASP A 263 8.92 -4.04 2.10
C ASP A 263 9.17 -2.99 3.18
N VAL A 264 10.30 -3.08 3.86
CA VAL A 264 10.72 -2.12 4.89
C VAL A 264 12.13 -1.68 4.58
N HIS A 265 12.26 -0.49 3.99
CA HIS A 265 13.58 0.09 3.77
C HIS A 265 14.26 0.30 5.11
N GLY A 266 15.55 -0.02 5.18
CA GLY A 266 16.33 -0.01 6.42
C GLY A 266 16.29 -1.32 7.21
N LEU A 267 15.37 -2.23 6.88
CA LEU A 267 15.37 -3.59 7.40
C LEU A 267 16.09 -4.52 6.41
N VAL A 268 17.27 -4.99 6.78
CA VAL A 268 18.11 -5.84 5.94
C VAL A 268 17.81 -7.30 6.24
N MET A 269 17.46 -8.09 5.23
CA MET A 269 17.32 -9.54 5.33
C MET A 269 18.61 -10.22 4.88
N GLU A 270 19.13 -11.12 5.71
CA GLU A 270 20.22 -12.02 5.36
C GLU A 270 19.81 -13.48 5.57
N LYS A 271 20.19 -14.34 4.62
CA LYS A 271 20.03 -15.79 4.74
C LYS A 271 21.25 -16.39 5.39
N HIS A 272 21.11 -16.85 6.63
CA HIS A 272 22.18 -17.56 7.33
C HIS A 272 21.75 -19.00 7.61
N LYS A 273 22.42 -19.97 6.99
CA LYS A 273 22.14 -21.42 7.13
C LYS A 273 20.69 -21.82 6.82
N GLY A 274 20.03 -21.11 5.90
CA GLY A 274 18.63 -21.38 5.51
C GLY A 274 17.58 -20.67 6.38
N GLU A 275 17.99 -19.98 7.44
CA GLU A 275 17.12 -19.10 8.23
C GLU A 275 17.22 -17.66 7.72
N GLU A 276 16.08 -17.02 7.51
CA GLU A 276 15.99 -15.59 7.19
C GLU A 276 16.06 -14.80 8.49
N ARG A 277 17.13 -14.00 8.63
CA ARG A 277 17.34 -13.09 9.77
C ARG A 277 17.27 -11.66 9.30
N TYR A 278 16.61 -10.83 10.08
CA TYR A 278 16.38 -9.43 9.76
C TYR A 278 17.11 -8.53 10.75
N PHE A 279 17.71 -7.47 10.23
CA PHE A 279 18.57 -6.58 10.99
C PHE A 279 18.33 -5.11 10.64
N VAL A 280 18.68 -4.23 11.57
CA VAL A 280 18.81 -2.80 11.30
C VAL A 280 20.16 -2.32 11.83
N ASP A 281 20.83 -1.47 11.07
CA ASP A 281 22.07 -0.83 11.49
C ASP A 281 21.74 0.29 12.49
N CYS A 282 22.23 0.13 13.72
CA CYS A 282 21.99 1.03 14.85
C CYS A 282 23.28 1.68 15.32
N VAL A 283 23.20 2.87 15.90
CA VAL A 283 24.35 3.51 16.55
C VAL A 283 24.88 2.59 17.65
N LYS A 284 26.21 2.45 17.70
CA LYS A 284 26.91 1.71 18.74
C LYS A 284 26.77 2.46 20.06
N VAL A 285 26.20 1.80 21.06
CA VAL A 285 25.99 2.33 22.42
C VAL A 285 27.11 1.86 23.33
#